data_AF-A0A2K0UBZ8-F1
#
_entry.id   AF-A0A2K0UBZ8-F1
#
_cell.length_a   1.000
_cell.length_b   1.000
_cell.length_c   1.000
_cell.angle_alpha   90.00
_cell.angle_beta   90.00
_cell.angle_gamma   90.00
#
_symmetry.space_group_name_H-M   'P 1'
#
loop_
_entity.id
_entity.type
_entity.pdbx_description
1 polymer ?
#
loop_
_entity_poly.entity_id
_entity_poly.type
_entity_poly.pdbx_seq_one_letter_code
_entity_poly.pdbx_strand_id
1 'polypeptide(L)'
;MFTSLTPSSDWERVIVEWAKGSDSNWTPSRLLLSQHSGYDNRAWGDIQNTFNTADGTLQRGGDNGRQNLDHPKVYVAWSKHANYNDRNTGWNDPLSQLDNNAFRSQDWWYFPVASDYLRADGSTALGQQLGSLNWGDASSNPLSVHNSLCSQ
;
A
#
# COMPACT_ATOMS: atom_id res chain seq x y z
N MET A 1 -24.07 2.66 -25.65
CA MET A 1 -22.95 2.50 -26.60
C MET A 1 -22.33 3.87 -26.82
N PHE A 2 -21.25 4.13 -26.11
CA PHE A 2 -20.16 5.10 -26.31
C PHE A 2 -19.29 4.91 -25.06
N THR A 3 -18.40 3.92 -25.11
CA THR A 3 -17.36 3.75 -24.10
C THR A 3 -16.05 4.04 -24.80
N SER A 4 -15.65 5.31 -24.73
CA SER A 4 -14.30 5.74 -25.05
C SER A 4 -13.33 4.94 -24.17
N LEU A 5 -12.58 4.02 -24.79
CA LEU A 5 -11.43 3.37 -24.20
C LEU A 5 -10.34 4.43 -24.00
N THR A 6 -10.19 4.97 -22.79
CA THR A 6 -9.00 5.74 -22.44
C THR A 6 -7.87 4.78 -22.05
N PRO A 7 -6.66 4.93 -22.60
CA PRO A 7 -5.48 4.22 -22.14
C PRO A 7 -4.96 4.90 -20.87
N SER A 8 -5.44 4.50 -19.68
CA SER A 8 -4.77 4.80 -18.39
C SER A 8 -5.55 4.18 -17.22
N SER A 9 -5.55 2.85 -17.12
CA SER A 9 -5.76 2.22 -15.81
C SER A 9 -4.37 1.95 -15.24
N ASP A 10 -4.06 2.61 -14.13
CA ASP A 10 -2.88 2.33 -13.33
C ASP A 10 -3.35 1.86 -11.95
N TRP A 11 -2.57 1.01 -11.29
CA TRP A 11 -2.94 0.51 -9.96
C TRP A 11 -1.72 0.38 -9.07
N GLU A 12 -1.94 0.72 -7.80
CA GLU A 12 -0.92 0.71 -6.78
C GLU A 12 -1.30 -0.23 -5.66
N ARG A 13 -0.29 -0.66 -4.89
CA ARG A 13 -0.50 -1.60 -3.81
C ARG A 13 0.47 -1.40 -2.66
N VAL A 14 -0.05 -1.78 -1.51
CA VAL A 14 0.71 -1.96 -0.29
C VAL A 14 0.60 -3.43 0.08
N ILE A 15 1.74 -4.07 0.34
CA ILE A 15 1.76 -5.45 0.82
C ILE A 15 2.41 -5.45 2.20
N VAL A 16 1.71 -6.04 3.16
CA VAL A 16 2.27 -6.38 4.46
C VAL A 16 2.58 -7.88 4.43
N GLU A 17 3.86 -8.20 4.50
CA GLU A 17 4.30 -9.59 4.59
C GLU A 17 4.33 -10.02 6.05
N TRP A 18 3.59 -11.08 6.35
CA TRP A 18 3.59 -11.71 7.66
C TRP A 18 4.56 -12.89 7.65
N ALA A 19 5.37 -13.00 8.69
CA ALA A 19 6.25 -14.14 8.92
C ALA A 19 5.89 -14.80 10.25
N LYS A 20 6.10 -16.11 10.32
CA LYS A 20 5.91 -16.87 11.55
C LYS A 20 7.17 -16.77 12.40
N GLY A 21 7.04 -16.19 13.59
CA GLY A 21 8.10 -16.07 14.58
C GLY A 21 8.50 -17.41 15.20
N SER A 22 9.60 -17.40 15.95
CA SER A 22 10.08 -18.58 16.71
C SER A 22 9.10 -19.03 17.80
N ASP A 23 8.26 -18.11 18.27
CA ASP A 23 7.16 -18.34 19.20
C ASP A 23 5.89 -18.89 18.53
N SER A 24 5.97 -19.22 17.23
CA SER A 24 4.85 -19.66 16.38
C SER A 24 3.75 -18.63 16.12
N ASN A 25 3.92 -17.38 16.56
CA ASN A 25 2.98 -16.31 16.25
C ASN A 25 3.29 -15.72 14.87
N TRP A 26 2.25 -15.27 14.16
CA TRP A 26 2.41 -14.51 12.94
C TRP A 26 2.57 -13.03 13.31
N THR A 27 3.63 -12.41 12.81
CA THR A 27 3.85 -10.98 12.96
C THR A 27 4.15 -10.37 11.60
N PRO A 28 3.77 -9.10 11.38
CA PRO A 28 4.28 -8.36 10.25
C PRO A 28 5.82 -8.37 10.26
N SER A 29 6.42 -8.54 9.09
CA SER A 29 7.86 -8.70 8.91
C SER A 29 8.43 -7.70 7.92
N ARG A 30 7.68 -7.39 6.86
CA ARG A 30 8.06 -6.43 5.84
C ARG A 30 6.86 -5.64 5.33
N LEU A 31 7.16 -4.45 4.83
CA LEU A 31 6.23 -3.58 4.11
C LEU A 31 6.78 -3.33 2.72
N LEU A 32 6.00 -3.65 1.69
CA LEU A 32 6.33 -3.39 0.30
C LEU A 32 5.35 -2.33 -0.23
N LEU A 33 5.90 -1.20 -0.65
CA LEU A 33 5.16 -0.06 -1.17
C LEU A 33 5.45 0.05 -2.66
N SER A 34 4.43 -0.07 -3.50
CA SER A 34 4.64 -0.02 -4.95
C SER A 34 5.28 1.28 -5.40
N GLN A 35 6.24 1.13 -6.32
CA GLN A 35 6.99 2.20 -6.96
C GLN A 35 7.20 1.84 -8.44
N HIS A 36 6.33 2.33 -9.33
CA HIS A 36 6.37 2.02 -10.77
C HIS A 36 6.52 0.50 -11.06
N SER A 37 7.73 0.02 -11.39
CA SER A 37 8.02 -1.40 -11.71
C SER A 37 8.52 -2.24 -10.53
N GLY A 38 8.59 -1.70 -9.31
CA GLY A 38 9.11 -2.40 -8.15
C GLY A 38 8.44 -1.99 -6.84
N TYR A 39 9.18 -2.15 -5.74
CA TYR A 39 8.74 -1.77 -4.40
C TYR A 39 9.84 -1.03 -3.65
N ASP A 40 9.44 -0.03 -2.87
CA ASP A 40 10.19 0.32 -1.66
C ASP A 40 9.90 -0.77 -0.62
N ASN A 41 10.92 -1.57 -0.30
CA ASN A 41 10.82 -2.73 0.57
C ASN A 41 11.51 -2.45 1.91
N ARG A 42 10.72 -2.43 2.99
CA ARG A 42 11.18 -2.08 4.34
C ARG A 42 11.00 -3.26 5.29
N ALA A 43 12.00 -3.52 6.12
CA ALA A 43 11.80 -4.37 7.28
C ALA A 43 10.82 -3.67 8.24
N TRP A 44 10.00 -4.44 8.96
CA TRP A 44 8.95 -3.88 9.81
C TRP A 44 9.48 -2.87 10.83
N GLY A 45 10.64 -3.16 11.42
CA GLY A 45 11.27 -2.29 12.40
C GLY A 45 11.87 -1.00 11.87
N ASP A 46 12.04 -0.88 10.55
CA ASP A 46 12.54 0.34 9.90
C ASP A 46 11.41 1.32 9.56
N ILE A 47 10.15 0.90 9.70
CA ILE A 47 8.98 1.74 9.41
C ILE A 47 8.88 2.82 10.47
N GLN A 48 8.91 4.09 10.05
CA GLN A 48 8.89 5.23 10.98
C GLN A 48 7.56 5.37 11.74
N ASN A 49 6.44 5.04 11.08
CA ASN A 49 5.11 5.30 11.60
C ASN A 49 4.24 4.04 11.53
N THR A 50 3.94 3.49 12.70
CA THR A 50 3.04 2.36 12.93
C THR A 50 2.04 2.71 14.02
N PHE A 51 0.96 1.94 14.14
CA PHE A 51 -0.06 2.10 15.18
C PHE A 51 -0.66 0.75 15.58
N ASN A 52 -1.26 0.68 16.76
CA ASN A 52 -1.94 -0.52 17.22
C ASN A 52 -3.34 -0.62 16.61
N THR A 53 -3.84 -1.83 16.42
CA THR A 53 -5.21 -2.09 15.94
C THR A 53 -6.25 -1.34 16.79
N ALA A 54 -6.05 -1.30 18.11
CA ALA A 54 -6.92 -0.61 19.05
C ALA A 54 -6.98 0.91 18.83
N ASP A 55 -5.95 1.49 18.22
CA ASP A 55 -5.88 2.92 17.92
C ASP A 55 -6.52 3.28 16.57
N GLY A 56 -7.03 2.31 15.81
CA GLY A 56 -7.56 2.51 14.46
C GLY A 56 -8.72 3.51 14.35
N THR A 57 -9.44 3.75 15.45
CA THR A 57 -10.52 4.75 15.55
C THR A 57 -10.02 6.16 15.90
N LEU A 58 -8.77 6.28 16.37
CA LEU A 58 -8.15 7.57 16.61
C LEU A 58 -7.82 8.25 15.28
N GLN A 59 -7.78 9.58 15.31
CA GLN A 59 -7.31 10.35 14.16
C GLN A 59 -5.90 9.86 13.77
N ARG A 60 -5.76 9.33 12.55
CA ARG A 60 -4.47 8.84 12.00
C ARG A 60 -3.81 7.72 12.81
N GLY A 61 -4.59 6.93 13.55
CA GLY A 61 -4.02 5.88 14.41
C GLY A 61 -3.21 6.42 15.60
N GLY A 62 -3.43 7.69 15.99
CA GLY A 62 -2.66 8.39 17.01
C GLY A 62 -1.37 9.03 16.49
N ASP A 63 -0.41 9.26 17.39
CA ASP A 63 0.81 10.02 17.09
C ASP A 63 1.74 9.33 16.10
N ASN A 64 2.60 10.12 15.46
CA ASN A 64 3.66 9.65 14.57
C ASN A 64 4.92 9.26 15.36
N GLY A 65 5.88 8.60 14.72
CA GLY A 65 7.15 8.18 15.32
C GLY A 65 7.05 6.93 16.21
N ARG A 66 5.90 6.26 16.21
CA ARG A 66 5.71 4.97 16.89
C ARG A 66 6.11 3.86 15.92
N GLN A 67 6.99 2.95 16.32
CA GLN A 67 7.51 1.87 15.47
C GLN A 67 7.16 0.49 16.05
N ASN A 68 7.26 -0.55 15.22
CA ASN A 68 7.05 -1.95 15.63
C ASN A 68 5.66 -2.24 16.23
N LEU A 69 4.61 -1.57 15.74
CA LEU A 69 3.22 -1.85 16.14
C LEU A 69 2.47 -2.65 15.05
N ASP A 70 1.19 -2.90 15.27
CA ASP A 70 0.36 -3.81 14.46
C ASP A 70 0.24 -3.41 12.99
N HIS A 71 0.16 -2.12 12.68
CA HIS A 71 -0.16 -1.61 11.34
C HIS A 71 0.77 -0.47 10.92
N PRO A 72 1.13 -0.36 9.64
CA PRO A 72 1.92 0.75 9.13
C PRO A 72 1.01 1.93 8.77
N LYS A 73 1.51 3.16 8.91
CA LYS A 73 0.90 4.31 8.26
C LYS A 73 1.49 4.43 6.86
N VAL A 74 0.63 4.52 5.85
CA VAL A 74 1.04 4.68 4.45
C VAL A 74 0.62 6.06 3.96
N TYR A 75 1.53 6.73 3.26
CA TYR A 75 1.33 8.06 2.72
C TYR A 75 1.39 8.01 1.19
N VAL A 76 0.29 8.34 0.52
CA VAL A 76 0.18 8.34 -0.95
C VAL A 76 0.61 9.70 -1.51
N ALA A 77 1.44 9.73 -2.56
CA ALA A 77 1.87 10.97 -3.22
C ALA A 77 0.70 11.81 -3.79
N TRP A 78 0.86 13.14 -3.74
CA TRP A 78 -0.14 14.07 -4.26
C TRP A 78 -0.23 14.06 -5.79
N SER A 79 0.91 14.06 -6.49
CA SER A 79 1.00 14.24 -7.94
C SER A 79 1.39 12.96 -8.70
N LYS A 80 1.63 11.86 -7.98
CA LYS A 80 2.09 10.55 -8.49
C LYS A 80 1.43 9.42 -7.71
N HIS A 81 1.56 8.20 -8.22
CA HIS A 81 0.97 7.02 -7.62
C HIS A 81 1.86 6.33 -6.54
N ALA A 82 2.99 6.92 -6.19
CA ALA A 82 3.94 6.36 -5.24
C ALA A 82 3.43 6.32 -3.78
N ASN A 83 3.80 5.25 -3.05
CA ASN A 83 3.48 5.04 -1.64
C ASN A 83 4.72 5.14 -0.73
N TYR A 84 4.56 5.69 0.48
CA TYR A 84 5.67 5.98 1.40
C TYR A 84 5.34 5.54 2.83
N ASN A 85 6.37 5.17 3.60
CA ASN A 85 6.26 4.80 5.02
C ASN A 85 6.54 5.99 5.96
N ASP A 86 7.11 7.05 5.41
CA ASP A 86 7.42 8.30 6.09
C ASP A 86 6.66 9.47 5.46
N ARG A 87 6.66 10.57 6.22
CA ARG A 87 6.08 11.82 5.75
C ARG A 87 7.19 12.69 5.20
N ASN A 88 7.05 13.12 3.95
CA ASN A 88 7.70 14.37 3.55
C ASN A 88 6.89 15.55 4.11
N THR A 89 7.42 16.20 5.15
CA THR A 89 6.66 17.10 6.04
C THR A 89 6.53 18.54 5.57
N GLY A 90 7.21 18.94 4.49
CA GLY A 90 7.22 20.31 3.98
C GLY A 90 7.03 20.39 2.47
N TRP A 91 6.56 21.55 2.00
CA TRP A 91 6.82 21.94 0.62
C TRP A 91 8.34 22.18 0.53
N ASN A 92 9.04 21.34 -0.22
CA ASN A 92 10.49 21.48 -0.35
C ASN A 92 10.79 22.55 -1.42
N ASP A 93 10.30 22.33 -2.66
CA ASP A 93 10.43 23.25 -3.78
C ASP A 93 9.49 22.83 -4.95
N PRO A 94 9.34 23.62 -6.04
CA PRO A 94 8.48 23.26 -7.15
C PRO A 94 8.91 21.98 -7.90
N LEU A 95 10.21 21.69 -7.96
CA LEU A 95 10.74 20.48 -8.61
C LEU A 95 10.48 19.24 -7.75
N SER A 96 10.47 19.39 -6.43
CA SER A 96 10.08 18.32 -5.49
C SER A 96 8.63 17.85 -5.68
N GLN A 97 7.79 18.61 -6.38
CA GLN A 97 6.42 18.17 -6.71
C GLN A 97 6.37 17.29 -7.96
N LEU A 98 7.46 17.24 -8.72
CA LEU A 98 7.60 16.45 -9.94
C LEU A 98 8.39 15.15 -9.71
N ASP A 99 9.00 14.99 -8.53
CA ASP A 99 9.79 13.82 -8.13
C ASP A 99 9.09 13.01 -7.01
N ASN A 100 9.85 12.10 -6.36
CA ASN A 100 9.37 11.25 -5.27
C ASN A 100 9.20 12.00 -3.92
N ASN A 101 9.39 13.31 -3.90
CA ASN A 101 9.35 14.16 -2.70
C ASN A 101 8.13 15.11 -2.72
N ALA A 102 7.03 14.72 -3.36
CA ALA A 102 5.82 15.54 -3.34
C ALA A 102 5.25 15.67 -1.91
N PHE A 103 4.80 16.88 -1.54
CA PHE A 103 4.19 17.14 -0.23
C PHE A 103 2.85 16.41 -0.12
N ARG A 104 2.51 15.98 1.10
CA ARG A 104 1.24 15.28 1.40
C ARG A 104 0.57 15.89 2.61
N SER A 105 -0.70 16.27 2.46
CA SER A 105 -1.53 16.59 3.62
C SER A 105 -1.97 15.30 4.31
N GLN A 106 -2.38 15.43 5.57
CA GLN A 106 -2.86 14.32 6.41
C GLN A 106 -4.33 14.52 6.77
N ASP A 107 -5.01 15.33 5.97
CA ASP A 107 -6.38 15.78 6.23
C ASP A 107 -7.38 14.65 6.03
N TRP A 108 -6.97 13.62 5.30
CA TRP A 108 -7.74 12.40 5.08
C TRP A 108 -6.99 11.19 5.65
N TRP A 109 -7.72 10.33 6.35
CA TRP A 109 -7.24 9.10 6.96
C TRP A 109 -8.33 8.05 6.89
N TYR A 110 -7.93 6.82 6.59
CA TYR A 110 -8.82 5.67 6.66
C TYR A 110 -8.06 4.46 7.15
N PHE A 111 -8.64 3.75 8.12
CA PHE A 111 -8.16 2.43 8.53
C PHE A 111 -9.21 1.39 8.14
N PRO A 112 -8.91 0.47 7.21
CA PRO A 112 -9.89 -0.51 6.74
C PRO A 112 -10.36 -1.44 7.85
N VAL A 113 -11.66 -1.68 7.89
CA VAL A 113 -12.30 -2.62 8.82
C VAL A 113 -12.53 -3.97 8.15
N ALA A 114 -12.89 -4.98 8.96
CA ALA A 114 -13.07 -6.35 8.49
C ALA A 114 -13.99 -6.47 7.25
N SER A 115 -15.05 -5.66 7.18
CA SER A 115 -16.01 -5.67 6.07
C SER A 115 -15.47 -5.08 4.76
N ASP A 116 -14.35 -4.34 4.80
CA ASP A 116 -13.74 -3.78 3.60
C ASP A 116 -12.86 -4.79 2.86
N TYR A 117 -12.39 -5.83 3.56
CA TYR A 117 -11.49 -6.82 2.98
C TYR A 117 -12.25 -7.80 2.10
N LEU A 118 -11.80 -7.89 0.85
CA LEU A 118 -12.29 -8.85 -0.14
C LEU A 118 -11.24 -9.93 -0.37
N ARG A 119 -11.65 -11.19 -0.25
CA ARG A 119 -10.78 -12.32 -0.61
C ARG A 119 -10.74 -12.50 -2.13
N ALA A 120 -9.64 -12.08 -2.73
CA ALA A 120 -9.47 -11.98 -4.18
C ALA A 120 -8.30 -12.82 -4.74
N ASP A 121 -7.91 -13.88 -4.06
CA ASP A 121 -6.90 -14.81 -4.59
C ASP A 121 -7.43 -15.65 -5.77
N GLY A 122 -6.52 -16.31 -6.50
CA GLY A 122 -6.87 -17.05 -7.73
C GLY A 122 -7.85 -18.22 -7.56
N SER A 123 -8.07 -18.67 -6.32
CA SER A 123 -9.08 -19.70 -6.03
C SER A 123 -10.51 -19.13 -5.96
N THR A 124 -10.70 -17.81 -5.93
CA THR A 124 -12.03 -17.19 -5.83
C THR A 124 -12.52 -16.65 -7.18
N ALA A 125 -13.85 -16.61 -7.35
CA ALA A 125 -14.46 -16.02 -8.54
C ALA A 125 -14.08 -14.54 -8.71
N LEU A 126 -13.96 -13.80 -7.61
CA LEU A 126 -13.53 -12.41 -7.63
C LEU A 126 -12.08 -12.27 -8.11
N GLY A 127 -11.16 -13.11 -7.62
CA GLY A 127 -9.76 -13.09 -8.06
C GLY A 127 -9.61 -13.41 -9.54
N GLN A 128 -10.35 -14.40 -10.03
CA GLN A 128 -10.39 -14.76 -11.46
C GLN A 128 -10.97 -13.62 -12.30
N GLN A 129 -12.05 -12.99 -11.84
CA GLN A 129 -12.65 -11.83 -12.50
C GLN A 129 -11.65 -10.67 -12.59
N LEU A 130 -11.03 -10.28 -11.46
CA LEU A 130 -10.03 -9.22 -11.44
C LEU A 130 -8.84 -9.53 -12.36
N GLY A 131 -8.37 -10.77 -12.39
CA GLY A 131 -7.30 -11.21 -13.30
C GLY A 131 -7.67 -11.17 -14.78
N SER A 132 -8.97 -11.25 -15.11
CA SER A 132 -9.46 -11.22 -16.50
C SER A 132 -9.71 -9.81 -17.04
N LEU A 133 -9.73 -8.79 -16.18
CA LEU A 133 -9.95 -7.41 -16.60
C LEU A 133 -8.76 -6.88 -17.43
N ASN A 134 -9.04 -5.96 -18.35
CA ASN A 134 -8.00 -5.21 -19.04
C ASN A 134 -7.50 -4.08 -18.11
N TRP A 135 -6.29 -4.25 -17.57
CA TRP A 135 -5.64 -3.27 -16.70
C TRP A 135 -4.82 -2.22 -17.47
N GLY A 136 -5.03 -2.07 -18.78
CA GLY A 136 -4.35 -1.08 -19.60
C GLY A 136 -2.85 -1.35 -19.70
N ASP A 137 -2.05 -0.30 -19.47
CA ASP A 137 -0.59 -0.36 -19.57
C ASP A 137 0.10 -0.84 -18.28
N ALA A 138 -0.68 -1.26 -17.27
CA ALA A 138 -0.12 -1.77 -16.02
C ALA A 138 0.71 -3.04 -16.26
N SER A 139 1.91 -3.07 -15.68
CA SER A 139 2.83 -4.22 -15.78
C SER A 139 2.41 -5.45 -14.97
N SER A 140 1.35 -5.31 -14.16
CA SER A 140 0.81 -6.37 -13.30
C SER A 140 -0.67 -6.14 -13.03
N ASN A 141 -1.32 -7.09 -12.36
CA ASN A 141 -2.68 -6.96 -11.85
C ASN A 141 -2.79 -7.66 -10.48
N PRO A 142 -3.91 -7.51 -9.74
CA PRO A 142 -4.04 -8.10 -8.41
C PRO A 142 -3.77 -9.61 -8.37
N LEU A 143 -4.24 -10.36 -9.38
CA LEU A 143 -4.05 -11.81 -9.45
C LEU A 143 -2.60 -12.20 -9.75
N SER A 144 -1.94 -11.50 -10.69
CA SER A 144 -0.54 -11.78 -11.02
C SER A 144 0.39 -11.47 -9.86
N VAL A 145 0.12 -10.38 -9.12
CA VAL A 145 0.86 -10.07 -7.89
C VAL A 145 0.67 -11.16 -6.85
N HIS A 146 -0.58 -11.54 -6.55
CA HIS A 146 -0.87 -12.60 -5.59
C HIS A 146 -0.08 -13.88 -5.90
N ASN A 147 -0.08 -14.31 -7.16
CA ASN A 147 0.64 -15.51 -7.60
C ASN A 147 2.17 -15.39 -7.46
N SER A 148 2.71 -14.16 -7.46
CA SER A 148 4.15 -13.91 -7.32
C SER A 148 4.64 -13.76 -5.88
N LEU A 149 3.74 -13.56 -4.90
CA LEU A 149 4.13 -13.22 -3.51
C LEU A 149 5.06 -14.25 -2.86
N CYS A 150 4.98 -15.52 -3.26
CA CYS A 150 5.83 -16.59 -2.71
C CYS A 150 7.12 -16.84 -3.49
N SER A 151 7.41 -16.03 -4.52
CA SER A 151 8.57 -16.19 -5.41
C SER A 151 9.40 -14.92 -5.60
N GLN A 152 9.13 -13.88 -4.80
CA GLN A 152 9.88 -12.61 -4.78
C GLN A 152 11.18 -12.75 -3.99
#